data_AF-A0A359BB61-F1
#
_entry.id   AF-A0A359BB61-F1
#
_cell.length_a   1.000
_cell.length_b   1.000
_cell.length_c   1.000
_cell.angle_alpha   90.00
_cell.angle_beta   90.00
_cell.angle_gamma   90.00
#
_symmetry.space_group_name_H-M   'P 1'
#
loop_
_entity.id
_entity.type
_entity.pdbx_description
1 polymer ?
#
loop_
_entity_poly.entity_id
_entity_poly.type
_entity_poly.pdbx_seq_one_letter_code
_entity_poly.pdbx_strand_id
1 'polypeptide(L)'
;VTTPGTKNWKTNISYDREIARTLLSTMGNHHRAGVDNYVTDVGSLRALSERECLRLMGFTDDFKIVVSKAQMYKQVGNSMVVDVVMALIEAILKTGIFNS
;
A
#
# COMPACT_ATOMS: atom_id res chain seq x y z
N VAL A 1 17.50 7.38 -12.77
CA VAL A 1 17.91 5.96 -12.88
C VAL A 1 17.82 5.36 -11.50
N THR A 2 16.92 4.40 -11.24
CA THR A 2 16.73 3.83 -9.91
C THR A 2 17.75 2.72 -9.65
N THR A 3 18.57 2.86 -8.61
CA THR A 3 19.65 1.92 -8.30
C THR A 3 19.11 0.63 -7.67
N PRO A 4 19.48 -0.57 -8.14
CA PRO A 4 18.95 -1.85 -7.65
C PRO A 4 19.39 -2.27 -6.24
N GLY A 5 20.28 -1.52 -5.60
CA GLY A 5 20.73 -1.76 -4.22
C GLY A 5 22.17 -1.31 -3.98
N THR A 6 22.73 -1.70 -2.83
CA THR A 6 24.11 -1.39 -2.44
C THR A 6 24.89 -2.67 -2.11
N LYS A 7 26.18 -2.71 -2.46
CA LYS A 7 27.08 -3.85 -2.21
C LYS A 7 26.52 -5.16 -2.79
N ASN A 8 26.39 -6.20 -1.96
CA ASN A 8 25.98 -7.56 -2.38
C ASN A 8 24.45 -7.74 -2.45
N TRP A 9 23.66 -6.77 -1.98
CA TRP A 9 22.21 -6.89 -1.99
C TRP A 9 21.64 -6.20 -3.24
N LYS A 10 21.03 -6.99 -4.11
CA LYS A 10 20.31 -6.52 -5.30
C LYS A 10 18.84 -6.89 -5.15
N THR A 11 17.96 -5.92 -5.37
CA THR A 11 16.52 -6.14 -5.38
C THR A 11 16.01 -6.11 -6.82
N ASN A 12 15.13 -7.03 -7.18
CA ASN A 12 14.51 -7.03 -8.51
C ASN A 12 13.63 -5.78 -8.65
N ILE A 13 14.01 -4.90 -9.56
CA ILE A 13 13.20 -3.73 -9.91
C ILE A 13 12.21 -4.17 -10.98
N SER A 14 10.93 -4.03 -10.68
CA SER A 14 9.83 -4.28 -11.62
C SER A 14 8.79 -3.20 -11.42
N TYR A 15 8.39 -2.56 -12.50
CA TYR A 15 7.32 -1.56 -12.53
C TYR A 15 6.03 -2.22 -13.03
N ASP A 16 4.88 -1.54 -12.89
CA ASP A 16 3.61 -1.98 -13.51
C ASP A 16 3.22 -3.43 -13.18
N ARG A 17 3.37 -3.81 -11.91
CA ARG A 17 3.05 -5.16 -11.46
C ARG A 17 1.53 -5.36 -11.47
N GLU A 18 1.09 -6.51 -11.96
CA GLU A 18 -0.32 -6.95 -11.88
C GLU A 18 -0.79 -7.03 -10.42
N ILE A 19 0.07 -7.55 -9.54
CA ILE A 19 -0.15 -7.59 -8.09
C ILE A 19 0.82 -6.61 -7.42
N ALA A 20 0.24 -5.63 -6.74
CA ALA A 20 0.99 -4.64 -5.97
C ALA A 20 1.82 -5.30 -4.86
N ARG A 21 3.01 -4.75 -4.61
CA ARG A 21 3.80 -5.08 -3.42
C ARG A 21 3.13 -4.50 -2.19
N THR A 22 3.43 -5.07 -1.02
CA THR A 22 2.98 -4.55 0.26
C THR A 22 3.34 -3.08 0.41
N LEU A 23 2.36 -2.28 0.82
CA LEU A 23 2.54 -0.87 1.10
C LEU A 23 3.28 -0.71 2.43
N LEU A 24 4.46 -0.09 2.40
CA LEU A 24 5.25 0.16 3.60
C LEU A 24 4.99 1.56 4.13
N SER A 25 5.03 1.73 5.45
CA SER A 25 4.91 3.05 6.08
C SER A 25 6.04 4.04 5.73
N THR A 26 7.12 3.54 5.12
CA THR A 26 8.26 4.33 4.65
C THR A 26 8.21 4.63 3.14
N MET A 27 7.18 4.17 2.42
CA MET A 27 7.11 4.30 0.96
C MET A 27 7.11 5.77 0.50
N GLY A 28 6.64 6.70 1.33
CA GLY A 28 6.60 8.14 1.00
C GLY A 28 7.98 8.78 0.76
N ASN A 29 9.07 8.06 1.07
CA ASN A 29 10.43 8.50 0.72
C ASN A 29 10.79 8.28 -0.76
N HIS A 30 10.04 7.40 -1.45
CA HIS A 30 10.19 7.07 -2.88
C HIS A 30 11.63 6.72 -3.33
N HIS A 31 12.45 6.20 -2.41
CA HIS A 31 13.87 5.94 -2.66
C HIS A 31 14.16 4.48 -3.07
N ARG A 32 13.17 3.57 -2.97
CA ARG A 32 13.41 2.12 -3.09
C ARG A 32 12.57 1.51 -4.22
N ALA A 33 13.01 1.67 -5.46
CA ALA A 33 12.35 1.08 -6.63
C ALA A 33 12.20 -0.46 -6.62
N GLY A 34 13.05 -1.17 -5.87
CA GLY A 34 12.93 -2.61 -5.66
C GLY A 34 11.85 -3.00 -4.64
N VAL A 35 11.26 -2.04 -3.93
CA VAL A 35 10.35 -2.28 -2.80
C VAL A 35 9.03 -1.54 -2.97
N ASP A 36 9.09 -0.25 -3.31
CA ASP A 36 7.89 0.56 -3.51
C ASP A 36 7.20 0.20 -4.84
N ASN A 37 5.94 0.58 -4.96
CA ASN A 37 5.14 0.40 -6.16
C ASN A 37 5.26 1.64 -7.07
N TYR A 38 5.59 1.40 -8.34
CA TYR A 38 5.63 2.42 -9.38
C TYR A 38 4.78 1.99 -10.56
N VAL A 39 4.12 2.97 -11.15
CA VAL A 39 3.24 2.81 -12.30
C VAL A 39 3.64 3.78 -13.41
N THR A 40 3.48 3.35 -14.65
CA THR A 40 3.70 4.17 -15.83
C THR A 40 2.42 4.90 -16.20
N ASP A 41 2.46 6.23 -16.16
CA ASP A 41 1.34 7.12 -16.47
C ASP A 41 1.74 8.09 -17.57
N VAL A 42 1.06 8.02 -18.71
CA VAL A 42 1.31 8.81 -19.94
C VAL A 42 2.81 8.92 -20.29
N GLY A 43 3.50 7.78 -20.29
CA GLY A 43 4.93 7.69 -20.65
C GLY A 43 5.91 8.10 -19.55
N SER A 44 5.44 8.41 -18.34
CA SER A 44 6.28 8.76 -17.19
C SER A 44 6.10 7.77 -16.04
N LEU A 45 7.22 7.38 -15.41
CA LEU A 45 7.19 6.51 -14.23
C LEU A 45 6.92 7.36 -12.98
N ARG A 46 5.89 7.01 -12.20
CA ARG A 46 5.57 7.68 -10.93
C ARG A 46 5.25 6.68 -9.82
N ALA A 47 5.40 7.11 -8.57
CA ALA A 47 4.87 6.37 -7.43
C ALA A 47 3.33 6.41 -7.42
N LEU A 48 2.73 5.45 -6.72
CA LEU A 48 1.30 5.48 -6.43
C LEU A 48 0.95 6.73 -5.61
N SER A 49 -0.15 7.38 -5.97
CA SER A 49 -0.78 8.43 -5.17
C SER A 49 -1.38 7.87 -3.88
N GLU A 50 -1.67 8.75 -2.93
CA GLU A 50 -2.31 8.38 -1.67
C GLU A 50 -3.68 7.71 -1.90
N ARG A 51 -4.42 8.17 -2.92
CA ARG A 51 -5.71 7.59 -3.30
C ARG A 51 -5.55 6.18 -3.85
N GLU A 52 -4.59 5.95 -4.73
CA GLU A 52 -4.31 4.62 -5.27
C GLU A 52 -3.88 3.66 -4.15
N CYS A 53 -3.04 4.12 -3.21
CA CYS A 53 -2.68 3.35 -2.02
C CYS A 53 -3.88 3.00 -1.14
N LEU A 54 -4.80 3.94 -0.91
CA LEU A 54 -6.05 3.70 -0.16
C LEU A 54 -6.95 2.67 -0.84
N ARG A 55 -7.12 2.79 -2.17
CA ARG A 55 -7.88 1.81 -2.96
C ARG A 55 -7.28 0.41 -2.86
N LEU A 56 -5.95 0.27 -2.93
CA LEU A 56 -5.27 -1.00 -2.74
C LEU A 56 -5.52 -1.62 -1.35
N MET A 57 -5.74 -0.80 -0.33
CA MET A 57 -6.06 -1.26 1.02
C MET A 57 -7.56 -1.50 1.24
N GLY A 58 -8.41 -1.37 0.21
CA GLY A 58 -9.86 -1.58 0.29
C GLY A 58 -10.64 -0.39 0.86
N PHE A 59 -10.03 0.80 0.97
CA PHE A 59 -10.77 1.99 1.36
C PHE A 59 -11.60 2.51 0.19
N THR A 60 -12.76 3.07 0.52
CA THR A 60 -13.67 3.68 -0.43
C THR A 60 -13.16 5.05 -0.92
N ASP A 61 -13.63 5.48 -2.08
CA ASP A 61 -13.17 6.72 -2.71
C ASP A 61 -13.58 7.99 -1.94
N ASP A 62 -14.62 7.91 -1.12
CA ASP A 62 -15.07 8.98 -0.22
C ASP A 62 -14.27 9.08 1.09
N PHE A 63 -13.32 8.16 1.33
CA PHE A 63 -12.43 8.25 2.50
C PHE A 63 -11.61 9.55 2.48
N LYS A 64 -11.82 10.40 3.49
CA LYS A 64 -11.25 11.75 3.56
C LYS A 64 -9.76 11.72 3.91
N ILE A 65 -8.93 12.32 3.06
CA ILE A 65 -7.52 12.62 3.39
C ILE A 65 -7.49 13.93 4.16
N VAL A 66 -7.26 13.85 5.47
CA VAL A 66 -7.21 15.03 6.36
C VAL A 66 -5.79 15.34 6.86
N VAL A 67 -4.79 14.61 6.36
CA VAL A 67 -3.38 14.77 6.74
C VAL A 67 -2.51 15.01 5.51
N SER A 68 -1.24 15.37 5.72
CA SER A 68 -0.29 15.55 4.63
C SER A 68 0.00 14.24 3.89
N LYS A 69 0.46 14.36 2.64
CA LYS A 69 0.85 13.24 1.77
C LYS A 69 1.73 12.21 2.48
N ALA A 70 2.83 12.66 3.08
CA ALA A 70 3.77 11.80 3.80
C ALA A 70 3.13 11.07 4.99
N GLN A 71 2.26 11.74 5.75
CA GLN A 71 1.53 11.11 6.85
C GLN A 71 0.50 10.10 6.34
N MET A 72 -0.17 10.39 5.22
CA MET A 72 -1.13 9.46 4.62
C MET A 72 -0.43 8.18 4.16
N TYR A 73 0.72 8.27 3.46
CA TYR A 73 1.51 7.08 3.10
C TYR A 73 1.91 6.26 4.33
N LYS A 74 2.30 6.93 5.43
CA LYS A 74 2.64 6.27 6.69
C LYS A 74 1.44 5.54 7.30
N GLN A 75 0.26 6.18 7.30
CA GLN A 75 -0.98 5.60 7.83
C GLN A 75 -1.43 4.41 6.99
N VAL A 76 -1.46 4.54 5.66
CA VAL A 76 -1.82 3.47 4.74
C VAL A 76 -0.86 2.28 4.88
N GLY A 77 0.46 2.52 4.89
CA GLY A 77 1.44 1.45 5.01
C GLY A 77 1.51 0.77 6.39
N ASN A 78 0.81 1.29 7.39
CA ASN A 78 0.60 0.65 8.69
C ASN A 78 -0.84 0.16 8.89
N SER A 79 -1.72 0.36 7.90
CA SER A 79 -3.12 -0.04 7.97
C SER A 79 -3.26 -1.54 7.69
N MET A 80 -4.39 -2.09 8.12
CA MET A 80 -4.86 -3.39 7.65
C MET A 80 -5.70 -3.18 6.38
N VAL A 81 -5.78 -4.21 5.54
CA VAL A 81 -6.65 -4.24 4.35
C VAL A 81 -8.10 -4.38 4.83
N VAL A 82 -8.98 -3.47 4.42
CA VAL A 82 -10.37 -3.39 4.86
C VAL A 82 -11.11 -4.70 4.61
N ASP A 83 -10.94 -5.30 3.43
CA ASP A 83 -11.58 -6.57 3.07
C ASP A 83 -11.22 -7.72 4.00
N VAL A 84 -9.95 -7.79 4.43
CA VAL A 84 -9.46 -8.82 5.36
C VAL A 84 -10.07 -8.61 6.75
N VAL A 85 -10.17 -7.35 7.20
CA VAL A 85 -10.78 -7.01 8.49
C VAL A 85 -12.27 -7.37 8.48
N MET A 86 -12.99 -7.08 7.39
CA MET A 86 -14.41 -7.44 7.25
C MET A 86 -14.62 -8.96 7.36
N ALA A 87 -13.84 -9.74 6.61
CA ALA A 87 -13.91 -11.21 6.66
C ALA A 87 -13.56 -11.77 8.05
N LEU A 88 -12.56 -11.18 8.73
CA LEU A 88 -12.17 -11.57 10.08
C LEU A 88 -13.30 -11.30 11.09
N ILE A 89 -13.91 -10.11 11.04
CA ILE A 89 -15.02 -9.75 11.93
C ILE A 89 -16.20 -10.69 11.70
N GLU A 90 -16.56 -10.97 10.44
CA GLU A 90 -17.64 -11.91 10.12
C GLU A 90 -17.36 -13.31 10.71
N ALA A 91 -16.11 -13.80 10.60
CA ALA A 91 -15.70 -15.06 11.18
C ALA A 91 -15.83 -15.06 12.71
N ILE A 92 -15.41 -13.98 13.39
CA ILE A 92 -15.54 -13.84 14.85
C ILE A 92 -17.02 -13.83 15.25
N LEU A 93 -17.87 -13.06 14.56
CA LEU A 93 -19.31 -13.00 14.86
C LEU A 93 -19.99 -14.38 14.72
N LYS A 94 -19.60 -15.17 13.71
CA LYS A 94 -20.10 -16.54 13.50
C LYS A 94 -19.77 -17.49 14.65
N THR A 95 -18.74 -17.21 15.45
CA THR A 95 -18.43 -18.05 16.62
C THR A 95 -19.48 -17.96 17.73
N GLY A 96 -20.33 -16.92 17.73
CA GLY A 96 -21.34 -16.70 18.76
C GLY A 96 -20.79 -16.22 20.10
N ILE A 97 -19.49 -15.87 20.18
CA ILE A 97 -18.82 -15.46 21.42
C ILE A 97 -19.43 -14.22 22.10
N PHE A 98 -20.19 -13.41 21.35
CA PHE A 98 -20.85 -12.21 21.86
C PHE A 98 -22.35 -12.41 22.17
N ASN A 99 -22.91 -13.60 21.96
CA ASN A 99 -24.34 -13.88 22.18
C ASN A 99 -24.64 -14.39 23.61
N SER A 100 -23.85 -13.95 24.59
CA SER A 100 -23.96 -14.31 26.02
C SER A 100 -25.22 -13.77 26.68
#